data_AF-A0A7C1CDF4-F1
#
_entry.id   AF-A0A7C1CDF4-F1
#
_cell.length_a   1.000
_cell.length_b   1.000
_cell.length_c   1.000
_cell.angle_alpha   90.00
_cell.angle_beta   90.00
_cell.angle_gamma   90.00
#
_symmetry.space_group_name_H-M   'P 1'
#
loop_
_entity.id
_entity.type
_entity.pdbx_description
1 polymer ?
#
loop_
_entity_poly.entity_id
_entity_poly.type
_entity_poly.pdbx_seq_one_letter_code
_entity_poly.pdbx_strand_id
1 'polypeptide(L)'
;MFKEGYHPKAFLIHKRNVKRGLTVRSKIITALEEEPLDAKSLAEKVGVSYSSVLHHLHLLEAEKTAVKHPKTRLWKLTGAGQQRLIDKIRVM
;
A
#
# COMPACT_ATOMS: atom_id res chain seq x y z
N MET A 1 -13.43 16.43 0.75
CA MET A 1 -13.59 15.73 -0.54
C MET A 1 -12.24 15.76 -1.25
N PHE A 2 -11.34 14.81 -0.98
CA PHE A 2 -10.02 14.81 -1.61
C PHE A 2 -10.20 14.36 -3.07
N LYS A 3 -10.00 15.28 -4.03
CA LYS A 3 -9.89 14.99 -5.47
C LYS A 3 -9.06 13.72 -5.66
N GLU A 4 -9.62 12.71 -6.32
CA GLU A 4 -9.13 11.33 -6.39
C GLU A 4 -7.75 11.22 -7.07
N GLY A 5 -6.70 11.54 -6.32
CA GLY A 5 -5.32 11.20 -6.62
C GLY A 5 -4.97 9.81 -6.08
N TYR A 6 -3.79 9.30 -6.48
CA TYR A 6 -3.25 8.06 -5.92
C TYR A 6 -2.93 8.21 -4.43
N HIS A 7 -3.02 7.12 -3.68
CA HIS A 7 -2.63 7.10 -2.28
C HIS A 7 -1.14 7.50 -2.16
N PRO A 8 -0.75 8.42 -1.26
CA PRO A 8 0.64 8.88 -1.16
C PRO A 8 1.65 7.75 -0.92
N LYS A 9 1.29 6.79 -0.05
CA LYS A 9 2.13 5.61 0.21
C LYS A 9 2.20 4.62 -0.97
N ALA A 10 1.49 4.86 -2.08
CA ALA A 10 1.56 4.02 -3.28
C ALA A 10 2.75 4.36 -4.19
N PHE A 11 3.44 5.47 -3.95
CA PHE A 11 4.60 5.86 -4.74
C PHE A 11 5.85 5.12 -4.27
N LEU A 12 6.57 4.53 -5.22
CA LEU A 12 7.84 3.85 -4.99
C LEU A 12 8.98 4.84 -5.27
N ILE A 13 10.03 4.86 -4.44
CA ILE A 13 11.15 5.79 -4.61
C ILE A 13 12.06 5.30 -5.74
N HIS A 14 12.29 4.00 -5.82
CA HIS A 14 13.30 3.42 -6.72
C HIS A 14 12.73 2.77 -7.99
N LYS A 15 11.43 2.93 -8.26
CA LYS A 15 10.75 2.32 -9.40
C LYS A 15 9.85 3.33 -10.11
N ARG A 16 9.71 3.16 -11.44
CA ARG A 16 8.80 3.97 -12.26
C ARG A 16 7.36 3.84 -11.75
N ASN A 17 6.72 4.98 -11.46
CA ASN A 17 5.36 5.06 -10.96
C ASN A 17 4.35 5.25 -12.10
N VAL A 18 3.97 4.14 -12.76
CA VAL A 18 2.95 4.17 -13.83
C VAL A 18 1.53 4.10 -13.28
N LYS A 19 0.56 4.70 -13.99
CA LYS A 19 -0.87 4.78 -13.63
C LYS A 19 -1.44 3.46 -13.13
N ARG A 20 -1.24 2.36 -13.87
CA ARG A 20 -1.74 1.04 -13.48
C ARG A 20 -1.22 0.58 -12.12
N GLY A 21 0.10 0.69 -11.91
CA GLY A 21 0.73 0.27 -10.65
C GLY A 21 0.31 1.15 -9.47
N LEU A 22 0.18 2.45 -9.70
CA LEU A 22 -0.30 3.39 -8.69
C LEU A 22 -1.75 3.12 -8.30
N THR A 23 -2.63 2.83 -9.26
CA THR A 23 -4.03 2.45 -8.98
C THR A 23 -4.10 1.21 -8.09
N VAL A 24 -3.38 0.14 -8.44
CA VAL A 24 -3.46 -1.12 -7.68
C VAL A 24 -2.88 -0.95 -6.28
N ARG A 25 -1.71 -0.32 -6.14
CA ARG A 25 -1.11 -0.06 -4.83
C ARG A 25 -1.97 0.86 -3.95
N SER A 26 -2.63 1.85 -4.55
CA SER A 26 -3.55 2.72 -3.81
C SER A 26 -4.70 1.92 -3.19
N LYS A 27 -5.34 1.05 -3.99
CA LYS A 27 -6.42 0.18 -3.50
C LYS A 27 -5.96 -0.79 -2.42
N ILE A 28 -4.78 -1.41 -2.60
CA ILE A 28 -4.18 -2.31 -1.58
C ILE A 28 -3.96 -1.57 -0.27
N ILE A 29 -3.39 -0.35 -0.33
CA ILE A 29 -3.08 0.41 0.88
C ILE A 29 -4.37 0.81 1.60
N THR A 30 -5.36 1.34 0.89
CA THR A 30 -6.66 1.67 1.49
C THR A 30 -7.31 0.45 2.14
N ALA A 31 -7.26 -0.73 1.51
CA ALA A 31 -7.76 -1.96 2.12
C ALA A 31 -7.00 -2.36 3.40
N LEU A 32 -5.69 -2.12 3.46
CA LEU A 32 -4.85 -2.40 4.63
C LEU A 32 -4.94 -1.32 5.73
N GLU A 33 -5.48 -0.13 5.42
CA GLU A 33 -5.81 0.89 6.43
C GLU A 33 -7.03 0.49 7.26
N GLU A 34 -7.96 -0.27 6.67
CA GLU A 34 -9.13 -0.79 7.37
C GLU A 34 -8.75 -1.93 8.32
N GLU A 35 -8.01 -2.93 7.83
CA GLU A 35 -7.57 -4.08 8.63
C GLU A 35 -6.40 -4.84 7.97
N PRO A 36 -5.62 -5.62 8.74
CA PRO A 36 -4.66 -6.56 8.17
C PRO A 36 -5.35 -7.67 7.35
N LEU A 37 -4.90 -7.88 6.11
CA LEU A 37 -5.50 -8.86 5.20
C LEU A 37 -4.44 -9.77 4.59
N ASP A 38 -4.80 -11.01 4.24
CA ASP A 38 -3.94 -11.85 3.41
C ASP A 38 -4.03 -11.44 1.93
N ALA A 39 -3.11 -11.98 1.11
CA ALA A 39 -3.05 -11.65 -0.31
C ALA A 39 -4.25 -12.14 -1.12
N LYS A 40 -4.98 -13.17 -0.66
CA LYS A 40 -6.16 -13.70 -1.33
C LYS A 40 -7.36 -12.78 -1.07
N SER A 41 -7.61 -12.43 0.20
CA SER A 41 -8.65 -11.45 0.56
C SER A 41 -8.42 -10.09 -0.10
N LEU A 42 -7.15 -9.66 -0.20
CA LEU A 42 -6.81 -8.45 -0.96
C LEU A 42 -7.13 -8.56 -2.45
N ALA A 43 -6.86 -9.70 -3.08
CA ALA A 43 -7.17 -9.91 -4.49
C ALA A 43 -8.67 -9.80 -4.77
N GLU A 44 -9.48 -10.42 -3.91
CA GLU A 44 -10.95 -10.35 -3.94
C GLU A 44 -11.44 -8.91 -3.71
N LYS A 45 -10.96 -8.24 -2.66
CA LYS A 45 -11.39 -6.88 -2.28
C LYS A 45 -10.97 -5.81 -3.30
N VAL A 46 -9.79 -5.92 -3.88
CA VAL A 46 -9.23 -4.93 -4.83
C VAL A 46 -9.67 -5.19 -6.28
N GLY A 47 -10.10 -6.42 -6.58
CA GLY A 47 -10.54 -6.84 -7.92
C GLY A 47 -9.39 -7.03 -8.90
N VAL A 48 -8.25 -7.58 -8.44
CA VAL A 48 -7.08 -7.89 -9.28
C VAL A 48 -6.54 -9.28 -8.97
N SER A 49 -5.73 -9.86 -9.86
CA SER A 49 -5.21 -11.21 -9.65
C SER A 49 -4.33 -11.32 -8.39
N TYR A 50 -4.34 -12.49 -7.77
CA TYR A 50 -3.47 -12.82 -6.64
C TYR A 50 -1.98 -12.55 -6.92
N SER A 51 -1.50 -12.90 -8.11
CA SER A 51 -0.12 -12.64 -8.54
C SER A 51 0.19 -11.14 -8.63
N SER A 52 -0.76 -10.34 -9.12
CA SER A 52 -0.63 -8.88 -9.14
C SER A 52 -0.60 -8.30 -7.73
N VAL A 53 -1.42 -8.81 -6.81
CA VAL A 53 -1.41 -8.40 -5.39
C VAL A 53 -0.05 -8.70 -4.76
N LEU A 54 0.44 -9.95 -4.86
CA LEU A 54 1.74 -10.32 -4.30
C LEU A 54 2.88 -9.47 -4.86
N HIS A 55 2.90 -9.24 -6.18
CA HIS A 55 3.90 -8.38 -6.80
C HIS A 55 3.93 -6.99 -6.16
N HIS A 56 2.75 -6.38 -5.97
CA HIS A 56 2.65 -5.06 -5.38
C HIS A 56 2.94 -5.03 -3.88
N LEU A 57 2.57 -6.07 -3.13
CA LEU A 57 2.91 -6.18 -1.70
C LEU A 57 4.42 -6.25 -1.49
N HIS A 58 5.16 -7.04 -2.28
CA HIS A 58 6.62 -7.08 -2.18
C HIS A 58 7.27 -5.74 -2.55
N LEU A 59 6.71 -4.99 -3.51
CA LEU A 59 7.18 -3.63 -3.81
C LEU A 59 6.95 -2.68 -2.63
N LEU A 60 5.78 -2.74 -1.99
CA LEU A 60 5.48 -1.93 -0.80
C LEU A 60 6.33 -2.34 0.42
N GLU A 61 6.68 -3.62 0.54
CA GLU A 61 7.59 -4.13 1.56
C GLU A 61 9.02 -3.65 1.36
N ALA A 62 9.51 -3.66 0.11
CA ALA A 62 10.82 -3.09 -0.23
C ALA A 62 10.91 -1.59 0.10
N GLU A 63 9.80 -0.87 -0.02
CA GLU A 63 9.66 0.54 0.40
C GLU A 63 9.27 0.71 1.88
N LYS A 64 9.30 -0.37 2.68
CA LYS A 64 9.00 -0.41 4.12
C LYS A 64 7.60 0.12 4.49
N THR A 65 6.68 0.14 3.54
CA THR A 65 5.31 0.67 3.70
C THR A 65 4.34 -0.38 4.21
N ALA A 66 4.53 -1.64 3.79
CA ALA A 66 3.75 -2.79 4.25
C ALA A 66 4.70 -3.89 4.73
N VAL A 67 4.22 -4.78 5.60
CA VAL A 67 5.00 -5.92 6.11
C VAL A 67 4.12 -7.16 6.18
N LYS A 68 4.71 -8.30 5.87
CA LYS A 68 4.07 -9.60 6.03
C LYS A 68 4.33 -10.17 7.42
N HIS A 69 3.26 -10.57 8.11
CA HIS A 69 3.39 -11.32 9.36
C HIS A 69 3.79 -12.78 9.06
N PRO A 70 4.86 -13.31 9.67
CA PRO A 70 5.45 -14.59 9.27
C PRO A 70 4.54 -15.80 9.55
N LYS A 71 3.80 -15.79 10.67
CA LYS A 71 2.91 -16.90 11.06
C LYS A 71 1.55 -16.83 10.37
N THR A 72 0.87 -15.69 10.44
CA THR A 72 -0.51 -15.55 9.95
C THR A 72 -0.59 -15.25 8.46
N ARG A 73 0.54 -14.90 7.83
CA ARG A 73 0.64 -14.49 6.41
C ARG A 73 -0.17 -13.24 6.05
N LEU A 74 -0.77 -12.59 7.05
CA LEU A 74 -1.44 -11.30 6.92
C LEU A 74 -0.44 -10.21 6.61
N TRP A 75 -0.87 -9.25 5.80
CA TRP A 75 -0.16 -8.03 5.51
C TRP A 75 -0.77 -6.89 6.33
N LYS A 76 0.09 -5.98 6.79
CA LYS A 76 -0.34 -4.74 7.43
C LYS A 76 0.55 -3.58 7.04
N LEU A 77 0.06 -2.35 7.20
CA LEU A 77 0.90 -1.18 7.09
C LEU A 77 1.85 -1.10 8.29
N THR A 78 3.08 -0.67 8.05
CA THR A 78 4.14 -0.58 9.09
C THR A 78 4.02 0.68 9.94
N GLY A 79 3.19 1.66 9.53
CA GLY A 79 3.21 3.02 10.08
C GLY A 79 4.43 3.85 9.65
N ALA A 80 5.49 3.18 9.19
CA ALA A 80 6.65 3.76 8.52
C ALA A 80 6.42 3.84 7.00
N GLY A 81 7.06 4.79 6.33
CA GLY A 81 6.89 5.05 4.90
C GLY A 81 6.92 6.54 4.60
N GLN A 82 6.50 6.93 3.39
CA GLN A 82 6.41 8.34 3.03
C GLN A 82 5.44 9.08 3.97
N GLN A 83 5.99 9.87 4.88
CA GLN A 83 5.24 10.84 5.69
C GLN A 83 5.00 12.08 4.84
N ARG A 84 3.79 12.65 4.90
CA ARG A 84 3.56 13.92 4.20
C ARG A 84 4.36 15.01 4.91
N LEU A 85 4.99 15.92 4.16
CA LEU A 85 5.61 17.11 4.77
C LEU A 85 4.61 17.91 5.61
N ILE A 86 3.32 17.91 5.22
CA ILE A 86 2.24 18.57 5.96
C ILE A 86 1.92 17.93 7.32
N ASP A 87 2.23 16.64 7.50
CA ASP A 87 2.00 15.96 8.77
C ASP A 87 3.04 16.40 9.82
N LYS A 88 4.22 16.86 9.38
CA LYS A 88 5.24 17.47 10.26
C LYS A 88 4.90 18.90 10.68
N ILE A 89 4.17 19.66 9.87
CA ILE A 89 3.87 21.07 10.14
C ILE A 89 2.79 21.23 11.23
N ARG A 90 1.96 20.21 11.48
CA ARG A 90 0.86 20.29 12.46
C ARG A 90 1.30 20.08 13.93
N VAL A 91 2.59 19.87 14.19
CA VAL A 91 3.14 19.63 15.54
C VAL A 91 4.26 20.64 15.89
N MET A 92 4.16 21.86 15.39
CA MET A 92 4.95 23.00 15.86
C MET A 92 4.03 24.14 16.26
#